data_AF-A0A1W9TFU4-F1
#
_entry.id   AF-A0A1W9TFU4-F1
#
_cell.length_a   1.000
_cell.length_b   1.000
_cell.length_c   1.000
_cell.angle_alpha   90.00
_cell.angle_beta   90.00
_cell.angle_gamma   90.00
#
_symmetry.space_group_name_H-M   'P 1'
#
loop_
_entity.id
_entity.type
_entity.pdbx_description
1 polymer ?
#
loop_
_entity_poly.entity_id
_entity_poly.type
_entity_poly.pdbx_seq_one_letter_code
_entity_poly.pdbx_strand_id
1 'polypeptide(L)'
;MKKIILLNLMVIMLILNGCINEKQTNYELIINDVENGTVTGEGEYKEGEIAILKALPKEEYKFAYWELGGKFIFFENPLEILMDENKEISVVFAKLEEELTLIYPKKGETIEYTKNIELNWEKEETEETYKIYFGESLENMELLGETTENKIIINKKLDWDTKYYWDVVRENGKKLENISSFSTFNPDNLYGFMKEVYLWNENMPTDIDYSQYTNYNELLGSMLYSPELGGYDHWSFIISYEEYKSWSENSEYKGVGFSFLWQDDNLMIKRVYKDSPGDVAGLERGDRILSINGYDIVEKGKEYFEENIEEILAGDIMDIKTKKNGVEKENSIKKEIVQVHPVQEKKIFKVGEKKVGYLVFDTFEGKADEELEEAFGEFKTKGINELVLDLRYNGGGSLGISLNLASLILDNTKKGEVFTTLTYNELLENYGWGSIYEFKEKENSLNLQKLYVITTKGSASASEYLINGLEPFMDVIIVGDDTHGKPVGMNVMGLKDGKYNNENPENMILPIMFKGVNSLGEFDEYKFITENEEKIFDGLRADYKEIDDIYNELGSEDEACLKACLCKIENDEFPQKSQKRSLLRIEQFENRRFRSLIGAY
;
A
#
# COMPACT_ATOMS: atom_id res chain seq x y z
N MET A 1 -40.68 -49.02 28.01
CA MET A 1 -41.80 -48.12 28.37
C MET A 1 -41.23 -46.71 28.39
N LYS A 2 -41.06 -45.98 27.27
CA LYS A 2 -42.09 -45.28 26.44
C LYS A 2 -43.18 -44.62 27.30
N LYS A 3 -43.27 -43.28 27.18
CA LYS A 3 -44.15 -42.28 27.82
C LYS A 3 -43.67 -41.73 29.16
N ILE A 4 -42.83 -40.70 29.08
CA ILE A 4 -42.86 -39.39 29.76
C ILE A 4 -41.84 -38.55 28.95
N ILE A 5 -42.05 -37.23 28.79
CA ILE A 5 -41.41 -36.34 27.79
C ILE A 5 -42.18 -36.29 26.47
N LEU A 6 -43.44 -35.85 26.56
CA LEU A 6 -44.09 -35.06 25.51
C LEU A 6 -45.38 -34.47 26.10
N LEU A 7 -45.24 -33.53 27.04
CA LEU A 7 -46.20 -32.46 27.32
C LEU A 7 -45.65 -31.58 28.44
N ASN A 8 -45.86 -30.27 28.32
CA ASN A 8 -45.50 -29.17 29.23
C ASN A 8 -44.19 -28.43 28.96
N LEU A 9 -43.72 -28.52 27.71
CA LEU A 9 -43.06 -27.40 26.99
C LEU A 9 -44.10 -26.34 26.52
N MET A 10 -45.25 -26.27 27.21
CA MET A 10 -46.44 -25.51 26.82
C MET A 10 -46.83 -24.47 27.89
N VAL A 11 -45.83 -23.90 28.57
CA VAL A 11 -46.04 -22.82 29.57
C VAL A 11 -45.13 -21.61 29.34
N ILE A 12 -44.30 -21.58 28.29
CA ILE A 12 -43.59 -20.36 27.88
C ILE A 12 -43.92 -20.05 26.42
N MET A 13 -45.22 -19.98 26.12
CA MET A 13 -45.73 -19.51 24.84
C MET A 13 -47.02 -18.70 25.05
N LEU A 14 -47.02 -17.81 26.05
CA LEU A 14 -48.13 -16.87 26.30
C LEU A 14 -47.71 -15.62 27.10
N ILE A 15 -46.55 -15.04 26.77
CA ILE A 15 -46.29 -13.60 26.92
C ILE A 15 -45.70 -13.10 25.60
N LEU A 16 -46.55 -13.15 24.57
CA LEU A 16 -46.39 -12.43 23.31
C LEU A 16 -47.71 -11.67 23.12
N ASN A 17 -47.72 -10.42 23.59
CA ASN A 17 -48.61 -9.39 23.06
C ASN A 17 -47.98 -8.01 23.26
N GLY A 18 -46.78 -7.92 22.72
CA GLY A 18 -46.06 -6.69 22.41
C GLY A 18 -45.20 -6.96 21.19
N CYS A 19 -45.83 -7.37 20.08
CA CYS A 19 -45.14 -7.45 18.80
C CYS A 19 -44.70 -6.04 18.41
N ILE A 20 -43.43 -5.73 18.69
CA ILE A 20 -42.66 -4.86 17.83
C ILE A 20 -42.66 -5.59 16.48
N ASN A 21 -43.43 -5.06 15.52
CA ASN A 21 -43.16 -5.35 14.11
C ASN A 21 -41.77 -4.76 13.84
N GLU A 22 -40.71 -5.54 14.08
CA GLU A 22 -39.48 -5.33 13.34
C GLU A 22 -39.85 -5.56 11.88
N LYS A 23 -39.92 -4.46 11.12
CA LYS A 23 -39.92 -4.57 9.67
C LYS A 23 -38.64 -5.32 9.33
N GLN A 24 -38.78 -6.56 8.87
CA GLN A 24 -37.68 -7.29 8.28
C GLN A 24 -37.30 -6.54 7.00
N THR A 25 -36.13 -5.90 7.01
CA THR A 25 -35.60 -5.19 5.85
C THR A 25 -35.14 -6.24 4.84
N ASN A 26 -35.69 -6.20 3.63
CA ASN A 26 -35.19 -6.96 2.50
C ASN A 26 -34.35 -6.01 1.64
N TYR A 27 -33.24 -6.53 1.11
CA TYR A 27 -32.38 -5.84 0.16
C TYR A 27 -32.40 -6.58 -1.18
N GLU A 28 -32.39 -5.81 -2.26
CA GLU A 28 -32.40 -6.30 -3.63
C GLU A 28 -30.97 -6.39 -4.17
N LEU A 29 -30.63 -7.54 -4.75
CA LEU A 29 -29.40 -7.76 -5.49
C LEU A 29 -29.72 -7.87 -6.98
N ILE A 30 -29.28 -6.86 -7.74
CA ILE A 30 -29.51 -6.75 -9.18
C ILE A 30 -28.20 -7.05 -9.91
N ILE A 31 -28.29 -7.78 -11.03
CA ILE A 31 -27.12 -8.11 -11.85
C ILE A 31 -27.22 -7.42 -13.20
N ASN A 32 -26.17 -6.68 -13.56
CA ASN A 32 -26.02 -5.94 -14.81
C ASN A 32 -25.03 -6.67 -15.75
N ASP A 33 -25.10 -6.37 -17.06
CA ASP A 33 -24.19 -6.84 -18.11
C ASP A 33 -23.82 -8.34 -18.12
N VAL A 34 -24.78 -9.20 -18.45
CA VAL A 34 -24.54 -10.66 -18.65
C VAL A 34 -24.16 -11.04 -20.09
N GLU A 35 -23.64 -10.09 -20.87
CA GLU A 35 -23.18 -10.41 -22.22
C GLU A 35 -22.05 -11.45 -22.17
N ASN A 36 -22.17 -12.49 -22.99
CA ASN A 36 -21.23 -13.63 -23.07
C ASN A 36 -21.26 -14.67 -21.91
N GLY A 37 -22.28 -14.64 -21.05
CA GLY A 37 -22.51 -15.68 -20.05
C GLY A 37 -23.95 -15.72 -19.51
N THR A 38 -24.12 -16.31 -18.34
CA THR A 38 -25.33 -16.25 -17.50
C THR A 38 -24.93 -16.15 -16.03
N VAL A 39 -25.77 -15.59 -15.18
CA VAL A 39 -25.52 -15.51 -13.73
C VAL A 39 -26.73 -16.02 -12.96
N THR A 40 -26.51 -16.71 -11.85
CA THR A 40 -27.55 -17.11 -10.89
C THR A 40 -27.28 -16.49 -9.53
N GLY A 41 -28.32 -16.16 -8.76
CA GLY A 41 -28.19 -15.62 -7.39
C GLY A 41 -28.67 -14.18 -7.23
N GLU A 42 -29.26 -13.57 -8.26
CA GLU A 42 -29.99 -12.31 -8.12
C GLU A 42 -31.32 -12.52 -7.36
N GLY A 43 -31.80 -11.47 -6.69
CA GLY A 43 -33.09 -11.49 -6.01
C GLY A 43 -33.15 -10.67 -4.72
N GLU A 44 -34.24 -10.84 -3.98
CA GLU A 44 -34.41 -10.23 -2.65
C GLU A 44 -33.87 -11.15 -1.56
N TYR A 45 -33.08 -10.56 -0.67
CA TYR A 45 -32.47 -11.20 0.48
C TYR A 45 -32.83 -10.46 1.76
N LYS A 46 -32.90 -11.15 2.89
CA LYS A 46 -33.07 -10.48 4.18
C LYS A 46 -31.75 -9.87 4.63
N GLU A 47 -31.83 -8.77 5.37
CA GLU A 47 -30.69 -8.17 6.04
C GLU A 47 -29.87 -9.22 6.83
N GLY A 48 -28.59 -9.36 6.49
CA GLY A 48 -27.66 -10.32 7.06
C GLY A 48 -27.60 -11.70 6.38
N GLU A 49 -28.42 -11.97 5.35
CA GLU A 49 -28.29 -13.20 4.55
C GLU A 49 -27.12 -13.11 3.55
N ILE A 50 -26.54 -14.27 3.21
CA ILE A 50 -25.48 -14.37 2.20
C ILE A 50 -26.12 -14.78 0.87
N ALA A 51 -26.01 -13.91 -0.13
CA ALA A 51 -26.33 -14.21 -1.52
C ALA A 51 -25.13 -14.87 -2.20
N ILE A 52 -25.37 -15.96 -2.95
CA ILE A 52 -24.32 -16.67 -3.69
C ILE A 52 -24.54 -16.46 -5.18
N LEU A 53 -23.74 -15.58 -5.77
CA LEU A 53 -23.73 -15.30 -7.21
C LEU A 53 -22.85 -16.31 -7.94
N LYS A 54 -23.35 -16.93 -9.00
CA LYS A 54 -22.57 -17.85 -9.83
C LYS A 54 -22.65 -17.45 -11.29
N ALA A 55 -21.51 -17.07 -11.85
CA ALA A 55 -21.34 -16.82 -13.27
C ALA A 55 -21.06 -18.13 -14.02
N LEU A 56 -21.77 -18.34 -15.11
CA LEU A 56 -21.60 -19.46 -16.02
C LEU A 56 -21.32 -18.89 -17.42
N PRO A 57 -20.06 -18.88 -17.87
CA PRO A 57 -19.68 -18.39 -19.19
C PRO A 57 -20.35 -19.18 -20.33
N LYS A 58 -20.62 -18.52 -21.48
CA LYS A 58 -21.01 -19.22 -22.73
C LYS A 58 -19.81 -19.94 -23.35
N GLU A 59 -20.08 -20.87 -24.26
CA GLU A 59 -19.04 -21.53 -25.07
C GLU A 59 -18.15 -20.46 -25.75
N GLU A 60 -16.83 -20.64 -25.71
CA GLU A 60 -15.80 -19.66 -26.12
C GLU A 60 -15.55 -18.45 -25.19
N TYR A 61 -16.04 -18.44 -23.94
CA TYR A 61 -15.73 -17.38 -22.95
C TYR A 61 -15.36 -17.97 -21.59
N LYS A 62 -14.55 -17.26 -20.80
CA LYS A 62 -14.26 -17.52 -19.39
C LYS A 62 -14.79 -16.37 -18.54
N PHE A 63 -15.13 -16.69 -17.29
CA PHE A 63 -15.40 -15.66 -16.29
C PHE A 63 -14.12 -14.85 -16.08
N ALA A 64 -14.22 -13.53 -16.11
CA ALA A 64 -13.09 -12.64 -15.85
C ALA A 64 -13.18 -12.12 -14.41
N TYR A 65 -14.24 -11.38 -14.07
CA TYR A 65 -14.43 -10.79 -12.74
C TYR A 65 -15.85 -10.25 -12.55
N TRP A 66 -16.17 -9.84 -11.32
CA TRP A 66 -17.36 -9.05 -10.97
C TRP A 66 -17.01 -7.58 -10.78
N GLU A 67 -17.98 -6.70 -11.04
CA GLU A 67 -17.88 -5.26 -10.76
C GLU A 67 -19.04 -4.81 -9.87
N LEU A 68 -18.79 -3.89 -8.95
CA LEU A 68 -19.83 -3.24 -8.12
C LEU A 68 -19.63 -1.74 -8.22
N GLY A 69 -20.63 -1.04 -8.76
CA GLY A 69 -20.53 0.41 -9.00
C GLY A 69 -19.46 0.82 -10.03
N GLY A 70 -19.08 -0.07 -10.95
CA GLY A 70 -18.04 0.20 -11.97
C GLY A 70 -16.60 -0.02 -11.48
N LYS A 71 -16.42 -0.51 -10.25
CA LYS A 71 -15.12 -0.92 -9.71
C LYS A 71 -14.93 -2.42 -9.74
N PHE A 72 -13.72 -2.82 -10.07
CA PHE A 72 -13.24 -4.19 -9.89
C PHE A 72 -13.33 -4.56 -8.42
N ILE A 73 -14.08 -5.60 -8.10
CA ILE A 73 -14.28 -6.02 -6.71
C ILE A 73 -13.69 -7.39 -6.41
N PHE A 74 -13.85 -8.42 -7.27
CA PHE A 74 -13.41 -9.79 -6.94
C PHE A 74 -13.19 -10.70 -8.17
N PHE A 75 -12.30 -11.70 -8.05
CA PHE A 75 -12.05 -12.79 -9.02
C PHE A 75 -12.75 -14.12 -8.67
N GLU A 76 -13.52 -14.17 -7.58
CA GLU A 76 -14.14 -15.41 -7.11
C GLU A 76 -15.44 -15.72 -7.89
N ASN A 77 -15.63 -16.97 -8.30
CA ASN A 77 -16.88 -17.44 -8.91
C ASN A 77 -17.16 -18.90 -8.48
N PRO A 78 -18.18 -19.16 -7.64
CA PRO A 78 -19.22 -18.23 -7.20
C PRO A 78 -18.73 -17.17 -6.19
N LEU A 79 -19.39 -16.00 -6.19
CA LEU A 79 -19.18 -14.87 -5.30
C LEU A 79 -20.20 -14.90 -4.15
N GLU A 80 -19.74 -14.82 -2.91
CA GLU A 80 -20.60 -14.72 -1.72
C GLU A 80 -20.73 -13.28 -1.24
N ILE A 81 -21.95 -12.82 -1.00
CA ILE A 81 -22.24 -11.42 -0.69
C ILE A 81 -23.13 -11.33 0.54
N LEU A 82 -22.64 -10.67 1.59
CA LEU A 82 -23.48 -10.26 2.70
C LEU A 82 -24.48 -9.19 2.22
N MET A 83 -25.76 -9.44 2.44
CA MET A 83 -26.83 -8.52 2.05
C MET A 83 -27.20 -7.61 3.22
N ASP A 84 -26.60 -6.42 3.23
CA ASP A 84 -26.77 -5.34 4.23
C ASP A 84 -27.30 -4.03 3.62
N GLU A 85 -27.37 -3.95 2.29
CA GLU A 85 -28.02 -2.90 1.50
C GLU A 85 -28.38 -3.41 0.10
N ASN A 86 -29.11 -2.61 -0.69
CA ASN A 86 -29.36 -2.92 -2.11
C ASN A 86 -28.04 -2.82 -2.90
N LYS A 87 -27.76 -3.81 -3.76
CA LYS A 87 -26.49 -3.89 -4.50
C LYS A 87 -26.75 -4.14 -5.98
N GLU A 88 -25.96 -3.47 -6.83
CA GLU A 88 -25.95 -3.68 -8.29
C GLU A 88 -24.58 -4.17 -8.73
N ILE A 89 -24.51 -5.38 -9.30
CA ILE A 89 -23.26 -6.03 -9.65
C ILE A 89 -23.22 -6.37 -11.14
N SER A 90 -22.15 -6.01 -11.83
CA SER A 90 -21.91 -6.46 -13.21
C SER A 90 -21.00 -7.69 -13.23
N VAL A 91 -21.11 -8.49 -14.28
CA VAL A 91 -20.22 -9.62 -14.55
C VAL A 91 -19.45 -9.38 -15.83
N VAL A 92 -18.15 -9.65 -15.83
CA VAL A 92 -17.34 -9.55 -17.04
C VAL A 92 -16.91 -10.95 -17.48
N PHE A 93 -17.22 -11.29 -18.73
CA PHE A 93 -16.77 -12.51 -19.38
C PHE A 93 -15.76 -12.17 -20.48
N ALA A 94 -14.59 -12.80 -20.44
CA ALA A 94 -13.53 -12.63 -21.45
C ALA A 94 -13.59 -13.79 -22.46
N LYS A 95 -13.33 -13.52 -23.74
CA LYS A 95 -13.31 -14.57 -24.77
C LYS A 95 -12.15 -15.55 -24.53
N LEU A 96 -12.42 -16.86 -24.61
CA LEU A 96 -11.41 -17.91 -24.66
C LEU A 96 -10.71 -17.80 -26.02
N GLU A 97 -9.48 -17.30 -26.02
CA GLU A 97 -8.56 -17.56 -27.12
C GLU A 97 -8.06 -19.01 -27.02
N GLU A 98 -7.92 -19.68 -28.16
CA GLU A 98 -7.63 -21.13 -28.24
C GLU A 98 -6.44 -21.52 -27.34
N GLU A 99 -6.70 -22.40 -26.37
CA GLU A 99 -5.68 -22.93 -25.46
C GLU A 99 -4.62 -23.74 -26.22
N LEU A 100 -3.34 -23.44 -25.95
CA LEU A 100 -2.23 -24.31 -26.31
C LEU A 100 -1.67 -24.97 -25.04
N THR A 101 -1.77 -26.29 -25.01
CA THR A 101 -1.13 -27.15 -24.02
C THR A 101 0.39 -26.99 -24.09
N LEU A 102 1.03 -26.69 -22.97
CA LEU A 102 2.49 -26.61 -22.87
C LEU A 102 3.09 -27.85 -22.21
N ILE A 103 4.10 -28.42 -22.87
CA ILE A 103 4.92 -29.51 -22.36
C ILE A 103 6.26 -28.94 -21.91
N TYR A 104 6.60 -29.18 -20.64
CA TYR A 104 7.88 -28.82 -20.03
C TYR A 104 9.07 -29.55 -20.67
N PRO A 105 10.14 -28.85 -21.08
CA PRO A 105 11.42 -29.46 -21.40
C PRO A 105 12.38 -29.47 -20.21
N LYS A 106 13.34 -30.40 -20.21
CA LYS A 106 14.28 -30.62 -19.08
C LYS A 106 15.46 -29.66 -19.11
N LYS A 107 16.10 -29.47 -17.94
CA LYS A 107 17.31 -28.66 -17.74
C LYS A 107 18.34 -28.88 -18.87
N GLY A 108 18.55 -27.84 -19.69
CA GLY A 108 19.48 -27.84 -20.83
C GLY A 108 18.83 -27.71 -22.21
N GLU A 109 17.50 -27.68 -22.30
CA GLU A 109 16.78 -27.35 -23.54
C GLU A 109 16.51 -25.84 -23.66
N THR A 110 16.84 -25.27 -24.82
CA THR A 110 16.46 -23.91 -25.19
C THR A 110 15.02 -23.93 -25.69
N ILE A 111 14.09 -23.33 -24.95
CA ILE A 111 12.71 -23.17 -25.40
C ILE A 111 12.61 -21.91 -26.24
N GLU A 112 12.05 -22.03 -27.44
CA GLU A 112 11.57 -20.91 -28.24
C GLU A 112 10.15 -20.56 -27.82
N TYR A 113 9.99 -19.58 -26.95
CA TYR A 113 8.73 -18.87 -26.85
C TYR A 113 8.76 -17.67 -27.78
N THR A 114 7.84 -17.68 -28.74
CA THR A 114 7.45 -16.50 -29.52
C THR A 114 5.99 -16.26 -29.22
N LYS A 115 5.68 -15.34 -28.30
CA LYS A 115 4.45 -14.56 -28.49
C LYS A 115 4.74 -13.68 -29.70
N ASN A 116 3.93 -13.83 -30.72
CA ASN A 116 3.86 -12.91 -31.83
C ASN A 116 3.63 -11.50 -31.29
N ILE A 117 4.67 -10.64 -31.28
CA ILE A 117 4.53 -9.26 -30.79
C ILE A 117 3.79 -8.48 -31.86
N GLU A 118 2.57 -8.02 -31.56
CA GLU A 118 1.80 -7.14 -32.45
C GLU A 118 2.22 -5.69 -32.20
N LEU A 119 2.80 -5.07 -33.23
CA LEU A 119 3.07 -3.64 -33.28
C LEU A 119 1.86 -2.96 -33.91
N ASN A 120 1.29 -1.97 -33.23
CA ASN A 120 0.11 -1.21 -33.66
C ASN A 120 0.42 0.29 -33.71
N TRP A 121 -0.17 1.01 -34.66
CA TRP A 121 -0.05 2.46 -34.79
C TRP A 121 -1.37 3.11 -35.24
N GLU A 122 -1.46 4.43 -35.17
CA GLU A 122 -2.62 5.16 -35.69
C GLU A 122 -2.67 5.12 -37.21
N LYS A 123 -3.84 4.72 -37.76
CA LYS A 123 -4.08 4.71 -39.21
C LYS A 123 -4.50 6.10 -39.66
N GLU A 124 -3.86 6.64 -40.69
CA GLU A 124 -4.38 7.81 -41.40
C GLU A 124 -5.30 7.37 -42.55
N GLU A 125 -6.34 8.13 -42.86
CA GLU A 125 -7.46 7.75 -43.76
C GLU A 125 -7.09 7.44 -45.22
N THR A 126 -5.82 7.57 -45.61
CA THR A 126 -5.34 7.31 -46.98
C THR A 126 -4.88 5.86 -47.17
N GLU A 127 -5.10 5.28 -48.36
CA GLU A 127 -4.57 3.97 -48.77
C GLU A 127 -3.04 4.02 -48.96
N GLU A 128 -2.28 4.15 -47.87
CA GLU A 128 -0.81 4.15 -47.87
C GLU A 128 -0.26 2.80 -47.37
N THR A 129 0.76 2.28 -48.06
CA THR A 129 1.55 1.13 -47.58
C THR A 129 2.57 1.60 -46.53
N TYR A 130 2.66 0.89 -45.42
CA TYR A 130 3.63 1.12 -44.35
C TYR A 130 4.79 0.14 -44.46
N LYS A 131 6.01 0.63 -44.27
CA LYS A 131 7.24 -0.15 -44.09
C LYS A 131 7.66 -0.11 -42.63
N ILE A 132 7.83 -1.28 -42.03
CA ILE A 132 8.16 -1.38 -40.61
C ILE A 132 9.62 -1.80 -40.49
N TYR A 133 10.40 -0.96 -39.82
CA TYR A 133 11.78 -1.24 -39.48
C TYR A 133 11.84 -1.73 -38.04
N PHE A 134 12.70 -2.71 -37.76
CA PHE A 134 12.83 -3.36 -36.46
C PHE A 134 14.28 -3.76 -36.19
N GLY A 135 14.78 -3.56 -34.97
CA GLY A 135 16.12 -4.02 -34.58
C GLY A 135 16.51 -3.65 -33.16
N GLU A 136 17.66 -4.13 -32.70
CA GLU A 136 18.15 -3.97 -31.32
C GLU A 136 18.81 -2.60 -31.07
N SER A 137 18.97 -1.80 -32.12
CA SER A 137 19.51 -0.44 -32.03
C SER A 137 18.93 0.47 -33.10
N LEU A 138 18.84 1.77 -32.79
CA LEU A 138 18.37 2.80 -33.72
C LEU A 138 19.15 2.84 -35.03
N GLU A 139 20.43 2.47 -34.99
CA GLU A 139 21.35 2.52 -36.13
C GLU A 139 21.27 1.29 -37.04
N ASN A 140 20.74 0.16 -36.54
CA ASN A 140 20.74 -1.13 -37.24
C ASN A 140 19.33 -1.76 -37.32
N MET A 141 18.29 -0.94 -37.50
CA MET A 141 16.95 -1.47 -37.76
C MET A 141 16.84 -1.99 -39.21
N GLU A 142 16.35 -3.21 -39.37
CA GLU A 142 16.13 -3.84 -40.66
C GLU A 142 14.65 -3.79 -41.03
N LEU A 143 14.33 -3.86 -42.33
CA LEU A 143 12.94 -3.95 -42.79
C LEU A 143 12.32 -5.27 -42.32
N LEU A 144 11.38 -5.19 -41.37
CA LEU A 144 10.62 -6.32 -40.86
C LEU A 144 9.56 -6.78 -41.88
N GLY A 145 8.91 -5.83 -42.54
CA GLY A 145 7.86 -6.11 -43.53
C GLY A 145 7.12 -4.87 -43.99
N GLU A 146 6.17 -5.08 -44.88
CA GLU A 146 5.27 -4.05 -45.40
C GLU A 146 3.81 -4.46 -45.18
N THR A 147 2.93 -3.52 -44.86
CA THR A 147 1.49 -3.78 -44.64
C THR A 147 0.65 -2.54 -44.97
N THR A 148 -0.60 -2.76 -45.37
CA THR A 148 -1.63 -1.71 -45.53
C THR A 148 -2.52 -1.57 -44.30
N GLU A 149 -2.37 -2.49 -43.34
CA GLU A 149 -2.99 -2.40 -42.03
C GLU A 149 -2.15 -1.52 -41.10
N ASN A 150 -2.78 -1.00 -40.05
CA ASN A 150 -2.08 -0.24 -39.02
C ASN A 150 -1.46 -1.13 -37.94
N LYS A 151 -1.11 -2.37 -38.33
CA LYS A 151 -0.54 -3.38 -37.46
C LYS A 151 0.34 -4.38 -38.18
N ILE A 152 1.36 -4.88 -37.49
CA ILE A 152 2.18 -6.00 -37.95
C ILE A 152 2.57 -6.90 -36.78
N ILE A 153 2.64 -8.20 -37.04
CA ILE A 153 3.10 -9.19 -36.08
C ILE A 153 4.58 -9.51 -36.32
N ILE A 154 5.40 -9.41 -35.28
CA ILE A 154 6.78 -9.89 -35.28
C ILE A 154 6.77 -11.42 -35.18
N ASN A 155 6.95 -12.08 -36.34
CA ASN A 155 7.16 -13.53 -36.43
C ASN A 155 8.65 -13.88 -36.35
N LYS A 156 9.38 -13.31 -35.39
CA LYS A 156 10.82 -13.54 -35.19
C LYS A 156 11.07 -13.94 -33.74
N LYS A 157 11.97 -14.90 -33.53
CA LYS A 157 12.52 -15.17 -32.20
C LYS A 157 13.28 -13.94 -31.72
N LEU A 158 12.87 -13.42 -30.58
CA LEU A 158 13.55 -12.32 -29.90
C LEU A 158 14.40 -12.89 -28.78
N ASP A 159 15.55 -12.28 -28.57
CA ASP A 159 16.38 -12.58 -27.41
C ASP A 159 15.71 -11.99 -26.16
N TRP A 160 15.84 -12.68 -25.04
CA TRP A 160 15.35 -12.19 -23.75
C TRP A 160 16.19 -11.01 -23.27
N ASP A 161 15.60 -10.20 -22.38
CA ASP A 161 16.29 -9.11 -21.70
C ASP A 161 16.94 -8.11 -22.70
N THR A 162 16.28 -7.94 -23.86
CA THR A 162 16.79 -7.17 -25.00
C THR A 162 15.82 -6.07 -25.38
N LYS A 163 16.34 -4.85 -25.54
CA LYS A 163 15.57 -3.70 -26.01
C LYS A 163 15.53 -3.68 -27.54
N TYR A 164 14.34 -3.65 -28.10
CA TYR A 164 14.08 -3.54 -29.52
C TYR A 164 13.46 -2.19 -29.86
N TYR A 165 13.86 -1.65 -31.00
CA TYR A 165 13.37 -0.42 -31.60
C TYR A 165 12.61 -0.74 -32.87
N TRP A 166 11.58 0.04 -33.15
CA TRP A 166 10.84 -0.06 -34.39
C TRP A 166 10.37 1.31 -34.89
N ASP A 167 10.26 1.41 -36.21
CA ASP A 167 9.90 2.64 -36.90
C ASP A 167 8.94 2.31 -38.04
N VAL A 168 7.96 3.18 -38.27
CA VAL A 168 6.96 3.03 -39.32
C VAL A 168 7.16 4.14 -40.34
N VAL A 169 7.57 3.74 -41.54
CA VAL A 169 7.88 4.64 -42.65
C VAL A 169 6.86 4.44 -43.75
N ARG A 170 6.25 5.51 -44.23
CA ARG A 170 5.33 5.45 -45.38
C ARG A 170 6.09 5.16 -46.66
N GLU A 171 5.41 4.61 -47.66
CA GLU A 171 5.98 4.38 -48.99
C GLU A 171 6.56 5.66 -49.63
N ASN A 172 5.97 6.84 -49.34
CA ASN A 172 6.47 8.15 -49.78
C ASN A 172 7.73 8.65 -49.03
N GLY A 173 8.26 7.85 -48.09
CA GLY A 173 9.46 8.15 -47.30
C GLY A 173 9.25 9.06 -46.10
N LYS A 174 8.02 9.52 -45.85
CA LYS A 174 7.69 10.30 -44.65
C LYS A 174 7.55 9.35 -43.46
N LYS A 175 8.34 9.58 -42.42
CA LYS A 175 8.23 8.87 -41.14
C LYS A 175 6.96 9.29 -40.41
N LEU A 176 6.29 8.35 -39.76
CA LEU A 176 5.37 8.69 -38.68
C LEU A 176 6.27 9.16 -37.53
N GLU A 177 6.12 10.41 -37.09
CA GLU A 177 7.02 11.00 -36.10
C GLU A 177 6.86 10.27 -34.77
N ASN A 178 7.66 9.22 -34.54
CA ASN A 178 8.20 8.73 -33.26
C ASN A 178 8.77 7.31 -33.45
N ILE A 179 10.06 7.12 -33.19
CA ILE A 179 10.64 5.78 -33.07
C ILE A 179 10.16 5.19 -31.75
N SER A 180 9.51 4.04 -31.81
CA SER A 180 9.01 3.33 -30.64
C SER A 180 9.97 2.22 -30.23
N SER A 181 9.91 1.80 -28.97
CA SER A 181 10.75 0.72 -28.46
C SER A 181 10.03 -0.10 -27.39
N PHE A 182 10.38 -1.38 -27.26
CA PHE A 182 9.96 -2.25 -26.16
C PHE A 182 11.15 -3.10 -25.71
N SER A 183 11.05 -3.69 -24.52
CA SER A 183 12.04 -4.66 -24.03
C SER A 183 11.38 -6.02 -23.84
N THR A 184 12.09 -7.09 -24.18
CA THR A 184 11.74 -8.44 -23.75
C THR A 184 12.27 -8.68 -22.34
N PHE A 185 11.65 -9.58 -21.59
CA PHE A 185 12.10 -9.96 -20.25
C PHE A 185 11.95 -11.46 -20.06
N ASN A 186 12.92 -12.11 -19.40
CA ASN A 186 12.79 -13.53 -19.06
C ASN A 186 12.04 -13.70 -17.72
N PRO A 187 10.82 -14.26 -17.72
CA PRO A 187 10.01 -14.42 -16.51
C PRO A 187 10.61 -15.41 -15.50
N ASP A 188 11.36 -16.42 -15.96
CA ASP A 188 11.96 -17.44 -15.09
C ASP A 188 13.01 -16.85 -14.14
N ASN A 189 13.66 -15.74 -14.55
CA ASN A 189 14.65 -15.07 -13.71
C ASN A 189 14.00 -14.55 -12.42
N LEU A 190 12.90 -13.81 -12.56
CA LEU A 190 12.20 -13.23 -11.42
C LEU A 190 11.47 -14.31 -10.61
N TYR A 191 10.84 -15.28 -11.28
CA TYR A 191 10.17 -16.39 -10.60
C TYR A 191 11.14 -17.20 -9.74
N GLY A 192 12.29 -17.58 -10.31
CA GLY A 192 13.33 -18.33 -9.62
C GLY A 192 13.89 -17.55 -8.42
N PHE A 193 14.17 -16.26 -8.62
CA PHE A 193 14.60 -15.37 -7.54
C PHE A 193 13.57 -15.31 -6.40
N MET A 194 12.30 -15.06 -6.71
CA MET A 194 11.22 -15.01 -5.71
C MET A 194 11.06 -16.35 -4.99
N LYS A 195 11.19 -17.49 -5.69
CA LYS A 195 11.11 -18.82 -5.07
C LYS A 195 12.24 -19.05 -4.04
N GLU A 196 13.39 -18.40 -4.20
CA GLU A 196 14.49 -18.47 -3.23
C GLU A 196 14.26 -17.54 -2.04
N VAL A 197 13.86 -16.29 -2.27
CA VAL A 197 13.94 -15.24 -1.23
C VAL A 197 12.62 -14.93 -0.52
N TYR A 198 11.48 -15.20 -1.16
CA TYR A 198 10.17 -14.77 -0.67
C TYR A 198 9.76 -15.53 0.60
N LEU A 199 9.19 -14.83 1.58
CA LEU A 199 8.76 -15.44 2.85
C LEU A 199 7.76 -16.57 2.63
N TRP A 200 6.83 -16.36 1.69
CA TRP A 200 5.77 -17.30 1.34
C TRP A 200 6.06 -18.03 0.01
N ASN A 201 7.33 -18.35 -0.23
CA ASN A 201 7.77 -18.99 -1.47
C ASN A 201 7.01 -20.29 -1.80
N GLU A 202 6.58 -21.07 -0.80
CA GLU A 202 5.80 -22.30 -1.02
C GLU A 202 4.36 -22.05 -1.46
N ASN A 203 3.86 -20.82 -1.31
CA ASN A 203 2.52 -20.44 -1.73
C ASN A 203 2.47 -19.71 -3.08
N MET A 204 3.61 -19.51 -3.74
CA MET A 204 3.66 -18.90 -5.07
C MET A 204 2.91 -19.76 -6.11
N PRO A 205 2.13 -19.16 -7.03
CA PRO A 205 1.48 -19.90 -8.13
C PRO A 205 2.50 -20.61 -9.01
N THR A 206 2.16 -21.81 -9.49
CA THR A 206 3.08 -22.64 -10.29
C THR A 206 2.74 -22.67 -11.78
N ASP A 207 1.61 -22.09 -12.14
CA ASP A 207 0.97 -22.10 -13.46
C ASP A 207 0.73 -20.68 -13.98
N ILE A 208 1.68 -19.76 -13.70
CA ILE A 208 1.62 -18.38 -14.17
C ILE A 208 1.71 -18.35 -15.71
N ASP A 209 0.68 -17.81 -16.35
CA ASP A 209 0.71 -17.48 -17.78
C ASP A 209 1.52 -16.20 -18.01
N TYR A 210 2.81 -16.36 -18.25
CA TYR A 210 3.73 -15.25 -18.48
C TYR A 210 3.36 -14.37 -19.68
N SER A 211 2.52 -14.85 -20.60
CA SER A 211 2.14 -14.10 -21.79
C SER A 211 1.25 -12.88 -21.51
N GLN A 212 0.73 -12.76 -20.28
CA GLN A 212 -0.15 -11.68 -19.84
C GLN A 212 0.60 -10.45 -19.30
N TYR A 213 1.91 -10.55 -19.08
CA TYR A 213 2.68 -9.47 -18.44
C TYR A 213 3.66 -8.82 -19.41
N THR A 214 3.84 -7.51 -19.28
CA THR A 214 4.71 -6.71 -20.17
C THR A 214 5.98 -6.20 -19.48
N ASN A 215 6.05 -6.33 -18.15
CA ASN A 215 7.20 -5.90 -17.36
C ASN A 215 7.30 -6.67 -16.02
N TYR A 216 8.44 -6.56 -15.34
CA TYR A 216 8.69 -7.25 -14.07
C TYR A 216 7.79 -6.79 -12.90
N ASN A 217 7.27 -5.56 -12.92
CA ASN A 217 6.35 -5.11 -11.87
C ASN A 217 5.01 -5.85 -11.95
N GLU A 218 4.43 -5.92 -13.15
CA GLU A 218 3.21 -6.68 -13.41
C GLU A 218 3.41 -8.17 -13.10
N LEU A 219 4.53 -8.74 -13.55
CA LEU A 219 4.86 -10.13 -13.30
C LEU A 219 5.01 -10.42 -11.80
N LEU A 220 5.67 -9.55 -11.03
CA LEU A 220 5.81 -9.70 -9.58
C LEU A 220 4.44 -9.82 -8.91
N GLY A 221 3.49 -8.96 -9.29
CA GLY A 221 2.13 -8.99 -8.73
C GLY A 221 1.46 -10.36 -8.87
N SER A 222 1.70 -11.07 -9.97
CA SER A 222 1.14 -12.42 -10.17
C SER A 222 1.80 -13.53 -9.35
N MET A 223 2.96 -13.26 -8.74
CA MET A 223 3.71 -14.21 -7.92
C MET A 223 3.38 -14.09 -6.43
N LEU A 224 2.82 -12.97 -6.00
CA LEU A 224 2.63 -12.66 -4.59
C LEU A 224 1.55 -13.56 -4.00
N TYR A 225 1.82 -14.13 -2.82
CA TYR A 225 0.82 -14.78 -1.98
C TYR A 225 -0.17 -13.72 -1.47
N SER A 226 -1.10 -13.33 -2.34
CA SER A 226 -2.09 -12.26 -2.19
C SER A 226 -3.43 -12.81 -1.66
N PRO A 227 -4.39 -11.97 -1.26
CA PRO A 227 -5.70 -12.42 -0.77
C PRO A 227 -6.39 -13.44 -1.69
N GLU A 228 -6.25 -13.30 -3.00
CA GLU A 228 -6.79 -14.22 -4.03
C GLU A 228 -6.19 -15.63 -3.96
N LEU A 229 -4.98 -15.76 -3.42
CA LEU A 229 -4.30 -17.03 -3.19
C LEU A 229 -4.44 -17.52 -1.74
N GLY A 230 -5.22 -16.81 -0.91
CA GLY A 230 -5.33 -17.06 0.53
C GLY A 230 -4.18 -16.46 1.35
N GLY A 231 -3.46 -15.51 0.78
CA GLY A 231 -2.33 -14.80 1.37
C GLY A 231 -2.62 -13.33 1.65
N TYR A 232 -1.56 -12.53 1.84
CA TYR A 232 -1.67 -11.17 2.38
C TYR A 232 -0.65 -10.18 1.80
N ASP A 233 0.19 -10.59 0.85
CA ASP A 233 1.22 -9.69 0.35
C ASP A 233 0.66 -8.68 -0.64
N HIS A 234 0.46 -7.48 -0.11
CA HIS A 234 0.21 -6.25 -0.85
C HIS A 234 1.28 -5.22 -0.50
N TRP A 235 2.51 -5.66 -0.20
CA TRP A 235 3.61 -4.79 0.18
C TRP A 235 4.82 -4.94 -0.71
N SER A 236 5.06 -6.11 -1.32
CA SER A 236 6.17 -6.31 -2.25
C SER A 236 6.03 -5.43 -3.49
N PHE A 237 7.16 -4.90 -3.99
CA PHE A 237 7.21 -4.06 -5.20
C PHE A 237 8.61 -4.00 -5.81
N ILE A 238 8.69 -3.49 -7.04
CA ILE A 238 9.93 -3.10 -7.71
C ILE A 238 9.91 -1.58 -7.93
N ILE A 239 11.07 -0.94 -7.79
CA ILE A 239 11.30 0.49 -8.04
C ILE A 239 12.59 0.64 -8.86
N SER A 240 12.75 1.72 -9.62
CA SER A 240 14.02 1.93 -10.34
C SER A 240 15.18 2.18 -9.35
N TYR A 241 16.40 1.85 -9.75
CA TYR A 241 17.59 2.11 -8.92
C TYR A 241 17.78 3.61 -8.65
N GLU A 242 17.49 4.47 -9.64
CA GLU A 242 17.61 5.92 -9.52
C GLU A 242 16.61 6.51 -8.53
N GLU A 243 15.34 6.08 -8.59
CA GLU A 243 14.31 6.49 -7.62
C GLU A 243 14.64 5.97 -6.21
N TYR A 244 15.04 4.69 -6.09
CA TYR A 244 15.46 4.13 -4.79
C TYR A 244 16.62 4.92 -4.18
N LYS A 245 17.64 5.25 -4.99
CA LYS A 245 18.80 6.00 -4.52
C LYS A 245 18.41 7.39 -4.01
N SER A 246 17.58 8.10 -4.77
CA SER A 246 17.07 9.43 -4.37
C SER A 246 16.30 9.35 -3.05
N TRP A 247 15.42 8.36 -2.94
CA TRP A 247 14.59 8.14 -1.76
C TRP A 247 15.39 7.71 -0.53
N SER A 248 16.12 6.60 -0.61
CA SER A 248 16.75 5.94 0.55
C SER A 248 18.05 6.62 0.98
N GLU A 249 18.90 7.04 0.05
CA GLU A 249 20.21 7.61 0.38
C GLU A 249 20.13 9.13 0.61
N ASN A 250 19.41 9.85 -0.24
CA ASN A 250 19.39 11.32 -0.18
C ASN A 250 18.22 11.88 0.64
N SER A 251 17.19 11.06 0.93
CA SER A 251 15.91 11.53 1.48
C SER A 251 15.29 12.62 0.60
N GLU A 252 15.38 12.43 -0.71
CA GLU A 252 14.98 13.41 -1.71
C GLU A 252 13.99 12.78 -2.69
N TYR A 253 13.04 13.59 -3.16
CA TYR A 253 12.21 13.24 -4.31
C TYR A 253 11.83 14.51 -5.08
N LYS A 254 11.44 14.36 -6.35
CA LYS A 254 10.95 15.49 -7.15
C LYS A 254 9.45 15.64 -6.99
N GLY A 255 8.98 16.75 -6.43
CA GLY A 255 7.55 17.00 -6.22
C GLY A 255 7.25 18.38 -5.67
N VAL A 256 6.05 18.54 -5.09
CA VAL A 256 5.59 19.80 -4.49
C VAL A 256 5.83 19.83 -2.97
N GLY A 257 5.94 18.67 -2.31
CA GLY A 257 6.30 18.64 -0.89
C GLY A 257 5.12 18.66 0.08
N PHE A 258 3.96 18.13 -0.31
CA PHE A 258 2.85 17.95 0.62
C PHE A 258 2.23 16.56 0.46
N SER A 259 1.51 16.12 1.48
CA SER A 259 0.69 14.91 1.44
C SER A 259 -0.74 15.22 1.85
N PHE A 260 -1.67 14.36 1.47
CA PHE A 260 -3.08 14.55 1.76
C PHE A 260 -3.74 13.29 2.33
N LEU A 261 -4.96 13.45 2.82
CA LEU A 261 -5.89 12.40 3.20
C LEU A 261 -7.31 12.78 2.80
N TRP A 262 -8.22 11.80 2.83
CA TRP A 262 -9.64 12.06 2.71
C TRP A 262 -10.26 12.18 4.11
N GLN A 263 -11.01 13.25 4.34
CA GLN A 263 -11.83 13.45 5.53
C GLN A 263 -13.24 13.86 5.13
N ASP A 264 -14.22 13.01 5.39
CA ASP A 264 -15.63 13.20 5.01
C ASP A 264 -15.80 13.64 3.54
N ASP A 265 -15.20 12.88 2.61
CA ASP A 265 -15.16 13.15 1.16
C ASP A 265 -14.46 14.45 0.74
N ASN A 266 -13.71 15.09 1.65
CA ASN A 266 -12.85 16.23 1.34
C ASN A 266 -11.39 15.80 1.27
N LEU A 267 -10.70 16.20 0.20
CA LEU A 267 -9.26 16.04 0.11
C LEU A 267 -8.57 17.12 0.93
N MET A 268 -7.87 16.73 1.98
CA MET A 268 -7.26 17.64 2.96
C MET A 268 -5.74 17.49 2.93
N ILE A 269 -5.02 18.60 2.94
CA ILE A 269 -3.57 18.60 3.14
C ILE A 269 -3.28 18.14 4.57
N LYS A 270 -2.57 17.01 4.72
CA LYS A 270 -2.23 16.43 6.03
C LYS A 270 -0.84 16.83 6.52
N ARG A 271 0.09 17.08 5.60
CA ARG A 271 1.47 17.48 5.89
C ARG A 271 2.00 18.35 4.75
N VAL A 272 2.83 19.32 5.09
CA VAL A 272 3.64 20.08 4.14
C VAL A 272 5.08 20.03 4.65
N TYR A 273 6.00 19.56 3.81
CA TYR A 273 7.42 19.53 4.12
C TYR A 273 7.96 20.95 4.10
N LYS A 274 8.70 21.31 5.16
CA LYS A 274 9.32 22.63 5.28
C LYS A 274 10.29 22.90 4.13
N ASP A 275 10.36 24.16 3.71
CA ASP A 275 11.21 24.66 2.62
C ASP A 275 10.91 24.01 1.24
N SER A 276 9.85 23.21 1.13
CA SER A 276 9.39 22.63 -0.12
C SER A 276 8.67 23.65 -1.02
N PRO A 277 8.48 23.37 -2.32
CA PRO A 277 7.71 24.26 -3.20
C PRO A 277 6.30 24.56 -2.68
N GLY A 278 5.64 23.60 -2.03
CA GLY A 278 4.33 23.74 -1.42
C GLY A 278 4.34 24.66 -0.20
N ASP A 279 5.36 24.55 0.65
CA ASP A 279 5.57 25.45 1.79
C ASP A 279 5.83 26.88 1.31
N VAL A 280 6.69 27.05 0.31
CA VAL A 280 6.96 28.36 -0.32
C VAL A 280 5.70 28.97 -0.95
N ALA A 281 4.80 28.14 -1.49
CA ALA A 281 3.50 28.55 -2.00
C ALA A 281 2.45 28.83 -0.90
N GLY A 282 2.80 28.62 0.37
CA GLY A 282 1.94 28.87 1.52
C GLY A 282 0.78 27.88 1.63
N LEU A 283 0.99 26.64 1.18
CA LEU A 283 0.13 25.51 1.50
C LEU A 283 0.35 25.12 2.97
N GLU A 284 -0.71 24.74 3.65
CA GLU A 284 -0.65 24.40 5.07
C GLU A 284 -1.46 23.13 5.37
N ARG A 285 -1.13 22.45 6.47
CA ARG A 285 -1.98 21.40 7.03
C ARG A 285 -3.40 21.95 7.26
N GLY A 286 -4.41 21.14 6.94
CA GLY A 286 -5.82 21.52 7.06
C GLY A 286 -6.36 22.37 5.90
N ASP A 287 -5.54 22.72 4.90
CA ASP A 287 -6.06 23.24 3.64
C ASP A 287 -6.93 22.17 2.96
N ARG A 288 -8.16 22.52 2.59
CA ARG A 288 -8.99 21.70 1.72
C ARG A 288 -8.58 21.92 0.27
N ILE A 289 -8.25 20.87 -0.45
CA ILE A 289 -7.96 20.93 -1.89
C ILE A 289 -9.29 20.92 -2.65
N LEU A 290 -9.49 21.92 -3.51
CA LEU A 290 -10.67 22.06 -4.36
C LEU A 290 -10.43 21.53 -5.77
N SER A 291 -9.24 21.79 -6.33
CA SER A 291 -8.85 21.30 -7.65
C SER A 291 -7.34 21.16 -7.77
N ILE A 292 -6.90 20.23 -8.63
CA ILE A 292 -5.50 20.10 -9.07
C ILE A 292 -5.49 19.98 -10.59
N ASN A 293 -4.63 20.71 -11.29
CA ASN A 293 -4.43 20.64 -12.75
C ASN A 293 -5.73 20.69 -13.57
N GLY A 294 -6.70 21.50 -13.13
CA GLY A 294 -8.00 21.63 -13.78
C GLY A 294 -9.03 20.54 -13.43
N TYR A 295 -8.64 19.53 -12.64
CA TYR A 295 -9.55 18.52 -12.11
C TYR A 295 -10.25 19.05 -10.86
N ASP A 296 -11.56 19.27 -10.95
CA ASP A 296 -12.41 19.69 -9.83
C ASP A 296 -12.70 18.48 -8.92
N ILE A 297 -12.06 18.46 -7.76
CA ILE A 297 -12.14 17.36 -6.79
C ILE A 297 -13.51 17.36 -6.10
N VAL A 298 -14.14 18.53 -5.97
CA VAL A 298 -15.45 18.67 -5.33
C VAL A 298 -16.56 18.11 -6.22
N GLU A 299 -16.47 18.34 -7.53
CA GLU A 299 -17.45 17.83 -8.50
C GLU A 299 -17.22 16.35 -8.83
N LYS A 300 -15.97 15.95 -9.06
CA LYS A 300 -15.62 14.59 -9.49
C LYS A 300 -15.61 13.57 -8.35
N GLY A 301 -15.36 14.03 -7.13
CA GLY A 301 -15.33 13.20 -5.94
C GLY A 301 -14.10 12.30 -5.85
N LYS A 302 -14.10 11.50 -4.78
CA LYS A 302 -12.99 10.65 -4.36
C LYS A 302 -12.64 9.57 -5.39
N GLU A 303 -13.60 8.75 -5.76
CA GLU A 303 -13.41 7.61 -6.67
C GLU A 303 -12.70 8.00 -7.97
N TYR A 304 -13.22 9.03 -8.64
CA TYR A 304 -12.61 9.52 -9.87
C TYR A 304 -11.19 10.06 -9.64
N PHE A 305 -10.97 10.80 -8.55
CA PHE A 305 -9.63 11.30 -8.23
C PHE A 305 -8.64 10.15 -8.03
N GLU A 306 -9.03 9.09 -7.33
CA GLU A 306 -8.17 7.95 -7.03
C GLU A 306 -7.85 7.12 -8.29
N GLU A 307 -8.81 6.96 -9.19
CA GLU A 307 -8.63 6.25 -10.48
C GLU A 307 -7.75 7.03 -11.47
N ASN A 308 -7.79 8.36 -11.44
CA ASN A 308 -7.13 9.23 -12.43
C ASN A 308 -5.92 9.96 -11.85
N ILE A 309 -5.45 9.56 -10.67
CA ILE A 309 -4.47 10.33 -9.90
C ILE A 309 -3.15 10.58 -10.63
N GLU A 310 -2.69 9.62 -11.44
CA GLU A 310 -1.44 9.75 -12.20
C GLU A 310 -1.53 10.89 -13.23
N GLU A 311 -2.67 10.98 -13.92
CA GLU A 311 -2.97 12.03 -14.88
C GLU A 311 -3.16 13.38 -14.17
N ILE A 312 -3.91 13.39 -13.07
CA ILE A 312 -4.18 14.59 -12.27
C ILE A 312 -2.88 15.22 -11.77
N LEU A 313 -1.94 14.40 -11.32
CA LEU A 313 -0.68 14.86 -10.75
C LEU A 313 0.45 14.90 -11.80
N ALA A 314 0.17 14.66 -13.08
CA ALA A 314 1.18 14.68 -14.12
C ALA A 314 1.79 16.07 -14.35
N GLY A 315 2.91 16.10 -15.07
CA GLY A 315 3.60 17.33 -15.47
C GLY A 315 4.55 17.90 -14.42
N ASP A 316 5.30 18.93 -14.85
CA ASP A 316 6.31 19.63 -14.06
C ASP A 316 5.74 20.80 -13.22
N ILE A 317 4.53 21.27 -13.55
CA ILE A 317 3.83 22.35 -12.84
C ILE A 317 2.51 21.80 -12.34
N MET A 318 2.17 22.09 -11.09
CA MET A 318 0.92 21.75 -10.44
C MET A 318 0.11 23.01 -10.19
N ASP A 319 -1.02 23.15 -10.87
CA ASP A 319 -2.01 24.19 -10.58
C ASP A 319 -2.95 23.69 -9.49
N ILE A 320 -2.86 24.23 -8.29
CA ILE A 320 -3.64 23.79 -7.12
C ILE A 320 -4.51 24.93 -6.60
N LYS A 321 -5.76 24.61 -6.31
CA LYS A 321 -6.70 25.50 -5.62
C LYS A 321 -7.03 24.92 -4.25
N THR A 322 -6.77 25.70 -3.19
CA THR A 322 -7.08 25.30 -1.82
C THR A 322 -8.04 26.27 -1.14
N LYS A 323 -8.64 25.83 -0.03
CA LYS A 323 -9.54 26.62 0.81
C LYS A 323 -9.28 26.35 2.29
N LYS A 324 -9.08 27.41 3.07
CA LYS A 324 -8.96 27.35 4.54
C LYS A 324 -9.68 28.55 5.16
N ASN A 325 -10.52 28.30 6.16
CA ASN A 325 -11.31 29.33 6.86
C ASN A 325 -12.13 30.24 5.91
N GLY A 326 -12.67 29.67 4.83
CA GLY A 326 -13.46 30.39 3.84
C GLY A 326 -12.65 31.19 2.81
N VAL A 327 -11.33 31.25 2.95
CA VAL A 327 -10.42 31.91 2.01
C VAL A 327 -9.90 30.89 1.01
N GLU A 328 -10.04 31.19 -0.28
CA GLU A 328 -9.49 30.39 -1.37
C GLU A 328 -8.14 30.94 -1.82
N LYS A 329 -7.22 30.04 -2.15
CA LYS A 329 -5.91 30.33 -2.73
C LYS A 329 -5.75 29.51 -4.01
N GLU A 330 -5.15 30.11 -5.02
CA GLU A 330 -4.76 29.44 -6.26
C GLU A 330 -3.25 29.62 -6.45
N ASN A 331 -2.54 28.51 -6.65
CA ASN A 331 -1.09 28.49 -6.80
C ASN A 331 -0.72 27.64 -8.02
N SER A 332 0.23 28.13 -8.81
CA SER A 332 0.92 27.35 -9.84
C SER A 332 2.31 27.00 -9.32
N ILE A 333 2.53 25.74 -8.94
CA ILE A 333 3.73 25.32 -8.22
C ILE A 333 4.57 24.41 -9.10
N LYS A 334 5.82 24.81 -9.35
CA LYS A 334 6.77 23.96 -10.07
C LYS A 334 7.27 22.85 -9.15
N LYS A 335 7.31 21.61 -9.66
CA LYS A 335 7.93 20.49 -8.95
C LYS A 335 9.45 20.66 -8.92
N GLU A 336 10.01 20.55 -7.73
CA GLU A 336 11.45 20.62 -7.49
C GLU A 336 11.87 19.48 -6.57
N ILE A 337 13.18 19.37 -6.29
CA ILE A 337 13.68 18.39 -5.33
C ILE A 337 13.22 18.84 -3.93
N VAL A 338 12.49 17.97 -3.25
CA VAL A 338 12.03 18.14 -1.87
C VAL A 338 12.94 17.32 -0.98
N GLN A 339 13.52 17.97 0.03
CA GLN A 339 14.26 17.29 1.10
C GLN A 339 13.27 16.82 2.18
N VAL A 340 13.31 15.54 2.49
CA VAL A 340 12.55 14.94 3.59
C VAL A 340 13.44 14.88 4.83
N HIS A 341 12.94 15.45 5.93
CA HIS A 341 13.57 15.40 7.26
C HIS A 341 12.82 14.41 8.15
N PRO A 342 13.37 13.27 8.55
CA PRO A 342 12.63 12.30 9.37
C PRO A 342 12.07 12.89 10.67
N VAL A 343 12.76 13.83 11.32
CA VAL A 343 12.22 14.59 12.46
C VAL A 343 11.53 15.86 11.97
N GLN A 344 10.20 15.85 11.93
CA GLN A 344 9.40 16.96 11.40
C GLN A 344 9.19 18.09 12.42
N GLU A 345 9.06 17.73 13.69
CA GLU A 345 8.79 18.69 14.78
C GLU A 345 9.33 18.14 16.10
N LYS A 346 9.87 19.03 16.94
CA LYS A 346 10.30 18.72 18.31
C LYS A 346 9.89 19.83 19.27
N LYS A 347 9.12 19.49 20.30
CA LYS A 347 8.64 20.44 21.32
C LYS A 347 8.82 19.90 22.73
N ILE A 348 8.80 20.82 23.69
CA ILE A 348 8.88 20.51 25.12
C ILE A 348 7.71 21.18 25.82
N PHE A 349 6.89 20.36 26.49
CA PHE A 349 5.77 20.81 27.29
C PHE A 349 6.07 20.64 28.77
N LYS A 350 5.50 21.53 29.59
CA LYS A 350 5.49 21.38 31.04
C LYS A 350 4.08 21.00 31.48
N VAL A 351 3.93 19.81 32.04
CA VAL A 351 2.66 19.25 32.50
C VAL A 351 2.78 18.93 33.98
N GLY A 352 2.24 19.79 34.84
CA GLY A 352 2.53 19.75 36.28
C GLY A 352 4.04 19.82 36.57
N GLU A 353 4.58 18.81 37.24
CA GLU A 353 6.02 18.66 37.53
C GLU A 353 6.79 17.90 36.43
N LYS A 354 6.08 17.38 35.42
CA LYS A 354 6.67 16.59 34.33
C LYS A 354 7.13 17.49 33.18
N LYS A 355 8.18 17.06 32.50
CA LYS A 355 8.67 17.68 31.26
C LYS A 355 8.53 16.67 30.14
N VAL A 356 7.63 16.98 29.21
CA VAL A 356 7.23 16.10 28.13
C VAL A 356 7.95 16.50 26.86
N GLY A 357 8.75 15.61 26.29
CA GLY A 357 9.23 15.74 24.92
C GLY A 357 8.13 15.32 23.96
N TYR A 358 7.95 16.07 22.88
CA TYR A 358 7.06 15.71 21.78
C TYR A 358 7.88 15.67 20.49
N LEU A 359 7.77 14.57 19.74
CA LEU A 359 8.54 14.33 18.53
C LEU A 359 7.61 13.82 17.43
N VAL A 360 7.50 14.56 16.32
CA VAL A 360 6.86 14.05 15.10
C VAL A 360 7.92 13.40 14.25
N PHE A 361 7.78 12.08 14.04
CA PHE A 361 8.78 11.26 13.36
C PHE A 361 8.17 10.55 12.15
N ASP A 362 8.67 10.90 10.96
CA ASP A 362 7.98 10.65 9.68
C ASP A 362 8.38 9.36 8.98
N THR A 363 9.64 8.93 9.11
CA THR A 363 10.15 7.75 8.38
C THR A 363 11.41 7.19 9.04
N PHE A 364 11.58 5.87 8.99
CA PHE A 364 12.79 5.18 9.44
C PHE A 364 13.81 5.06 8.30
N GLU A 365 14.09 6.16 7.59
CA GLU A 365 14.95 6.16 6.41
C GLU A 365 15.92 7.36 6.44
N GLY A 366 16.96 7.29 5.59
CA GLY A 366 17.83 8.41 5.32
C GLY A 366 18.55 8.98 6.55
N LYS A 367 18.38 10.27 6.83
CA LYS A 367 19.07 11.00 7.93
C LYS A 367 18.49 10.74 9.32
N ALA A 368 17.58 9.79 9.48
CA ALA A 368 16.82 9.61 10.72
C ALA A 368 17.72 9.37 11.94
N ASP A 369 18.76 8.53 11.85
CA ASP A 369 19.66 8.28 12.99
C ASP A 369 20.35 9.56 13.48
N GLU A 370 20.80 10.43 12.58
CA GLU A 370 21.46 11.71 12.93
C GLU A 370 20.47 12.66 13.60
N GLU A 371 19.29 12.86 13.00
CA GLU A 371 18.28 13.79 13.52
C GLU A 371 17.67 13.29 14.86
N LEU A 372 17.53 11.98 15.03
CA LEU A 372 17.09 11.37 16.28
C LEU A 372 18.12 11.57 17.40
N GLU A 373 19.41 11.32 17.13
CA GLU A 373 20.47 11.55 18.12
C GLU A 373 20.54 13.03 18.54
N GLU A 374 20.36 13.97 17.61
CA GLU A 374 20.29 15.41 17.92
C GLU A 374 19.07 15.73 18.81
N ALA A 375 17.87 15.28 18.42
CA ALA A 375 16.64 15.53 19.15
C ALA A 375 16.69 14.94 20.58
N PHE A 376 17.18 13.71 20.72
CA PHE A 376 17.30 13.05 22.02
C PHE A 376 18.41 13.65 22.88
N GLY A 377 19.52 14.11 22.29
CA GLY A 377 20.54 14.87 23.02
C GLY A 377 20.01 16.18 23.59
N GLU A 378 19.15 16.89 22.84
CA GLU A 378 18.46 18.07 23.33
C GLU A 378 17.48 17.73 24.45
N PHE A 379 16.61 16.73 24.27
CA PHE A 379 15.65 16.29 25.29
C PHE A 379 16.35 15.85 26.58
N LYS A 380 17.45 15.10 26.48
CA LYS A 380 18.27 14.70 27.62
C LYS A 380 18.83 15.91 28.36
N THR A 381 19.39 16.89 27.64
CA THR A 381 19.92 18.14 28.21
C THR A 381 18.85 18.95 28.92
N LYS A 382 17.61 18.95 28.41
CA LYS A 382 16.47 19.66 29.01
C LYS A 382 15.82 18.89 30.17
N GLY A 383 16.23 17.65 30.39
CA GLY A 383 15.74 16.78 31.45
C GLY A 383 14.30 16.36 31.23
N ILE A 384 13.96 15.98 29.99
CA ILE A 384 12.68 15.35 29.66
C ILE A 384 12.56 14.02 30.42
N ASN A 385 11.36 13.74 30.94
CA ASN A 385 11.06 12.53 31.70
C ASN A 385 9.75 11.84 31.28
N GLU A 386 9.11 12.34 30.23
CA GLU A 386 7.96 11.74 29.54
C GLU A 386 8.14 12.01 28.03
N LEU A 387 7.70 11.08 27.17
CA LEU A 387 7.80 11.26 25.71
C LEU A 387 6.46 10.93 25.04
N VAL A 388 6.02 11.85 24.19
CA VAL A 388 4.98 11.62 23.19
C VAL A 388 5.66 11.53 21.82
N LEU A 389 5.65 10.34 21.23
CA LEU A 389 6.17 10.04 19.91
C LEU A 389 5.01 9.98 18.92
N ASP A 390 5.01 10.85 17.91
CA ASP A 390 3.96 10.93 16.92
C ASP A 390 4.40 10.23 15.63
N LEU A 391 3.83 9.04 15.42
CA LEU A 391 4.08 8.17 14.26
C LEU A 391 2.88 8.13 13.31
N ARG A 392 1.93 9.07 13.45
CA ARG A 392 0.63 8.98 12.78
C ARG A 392 0.72 8.86 11.26
N TYR A 393 1.80 9.35 10.65
CA TYR A 393 2.04 9.25 9.20
C TYR A 393 3.29 8.46 8.83
N ASN A 394 3.81 7.65 9.76
CA ASN A 394 5.06 6.94 9.56
C ASN A 394 4.83 5.51 9.05
N GLY A 395 5.00 5.33 7.73
CA GLY A 395 4.86 4.05 7.04
C GLY A 395 5.96 3.03 7.30
N GLY A 396 6.95 3.34 8.14
CA GLY A 396 8.04 2.46 8.53
C GLY A 396 9.37 2.80 7.85
N GLY A 397 10.13 1.77 7.47
CA GLY A 397 11.48 1.86 6.92
C GLY A 397 12.44 0.86 7.57
N SER A 398 13.67 1.28 7.85
CA SER A 398 14.73 0.44 8.41
C SER A 398 14.48 -0.01 9.85
N LEU A 399 14.55 -1.33 10.08
CA LEU A 399 14.56 -1.92 11.42
C LEU A 399 15.78 -1.51 12.26
N GLY A 400 16.91 -1.19 11.62
CA GLY A 400 18.09 -0.69 12.32
C GLY A 400 17.84 0.66 12.98
N ILE A 401 17.15 1.56 12.27
CA ILE A 401 16.76 2.89 12.77
C ILE A 401 15.65 2.74 13.83
N SER A 402 14.74 1.78 13.65
CA SER A 402 13.75 1.44 14.67
C SER A 402 14.40 0.96 15.98
N LEU A 403 15.37 0.04 15.91
CA LEU A 403 16.18 -0.37 17.05
C LEU A 403 16.94 0.81 17.68
N ASN A 404 17.47 1.71 16.85
CA ASN A 404 18.17 2.90 17.31
C ASN A 404 17.26 3.78 18.17
N LEU A 405 16.08 4.14 17.64
CA LEU A 405 15.07 4.91 18.35
C LEU A 405 14.60 4.21 19.63
N ALA A 406 14.36 2.90 19.56
CA ALA A 406 13.99 2.10 20.72
C ALA A 406 15.05 2.18 21.84
N SER A 407 16.32 2.10 21.46
CA SER A 407 17.46 2.21 22.38
C SER A 407 17.68 3.63 22.94
N LEU A 408 17.26 4.66 22.20
CA LEU A 408 17.27 6.06 22.67
C LEU A 408 16.15 6.35 23.68
N ILE A 409 15.02 5.65 23.58
CA ILE A 409 13.88 5.79 24.49
C ILE A 409 14.13 5.01 25.80
N LEU A 410 14.55 3.75 25.66
CA LEU A 410 14.61 2.78 26.75
C LEU A 410 15.81 3.00 27.68
N ASP A 411 15.69 2.51 28.92
CA ASP A 411 16.77 2.46 29.90
C ASP A 411 17.95 1.60 29.43
N ASN A 412 19.17 2.16 29.51
CA ASN A 412 20.41 1.48 29.12
C ASN A 412 20.69 0.17 29.88
N THR A 413 20.05 -0.07 31.03
CA THR A 413 20.11 -1.36 31.75
C THR A 413 19.51 -2.52 30.97
N LYS A 414 18.73 -2.26 29.90
CA LYS A 414 18.16 -3.25 28.99
C LYS A 414 19.05 -3.58 27.79
N LYS A 415 20.27 -3.03 27.72
CA LYS A 415 21.25 -3.38 26.69
C LYS A 415 21.44 -4.89 26.58
N GLY A 416 21.42 -5.40 25.35
CA GLY A 416 21.59 -6.83 25.07
C GLY A 416 20.30 -7.66 25.19
N GLU A 417 19.22 -7.08 25.73
CA GLU A 417 17.91 -7.72 25.63
C GLU A 417 17.44 -7.71 24.17
N VAL A 418 16.64 -8.73 23.82
CA VAL A 418 16.11 -8.89 22.47
C VAL A 418 15.06 -7.81 22.19
N PHE A 419 15.27 -7.02 21.15
CA PHE A 419 14.28 -6.10 20.60
C PHE A 419 13.36 -6.84 19.62
N THR A 420 13.95 -7.53 18.62
CA THR A 420 13.19 -8.40 17.72
C THR A 420 14.03 -9.57 17.21
N THR A 421 13.37 -10.71 16.99
CA THR A 421 13.92 -11.87 16.28
C THR A 421 13.23 -12.01 14.94
N LEU A 422 14.02 -12.05 13.87
CA LEU A 422 13.55 -12.21 12.50
C LEU A 422 13.64 -13.67 12.06
N THR A 423 12.59 -14.14 11.37
CA THR A 423 12.52 -15.47 10.76
C THR A 423 12.14 -15.35 9.28
N TYR A 424 12.86 -16.09 8.45
CA TYR A 424 12.73 -16.14 6.99
C TYR A 424 12.10 -17.47 6.56
N ASN A 425 12.03 -17.70 5.24
CA ASN A 425 11.67 -19.00 4.70
C ASN A 425 12.74 -20.08 5.05
N GLU A 426 12.37 -21.36 4.93
CA GLU A 426 13.24 -22.49 5.31
C GLU A 426 14.59 -22.47 4.60
N LEU A 427 14.62 -22.09 3.32
CA LEU A 427 15.85 -22.04 2.53
C LEU A 427 16.83 -21.02 3.11
N LEU A 428 16.36 -19.79 3.36
CA LEU A 428 17.18 -18.70 3.90
C LEU A 428 17.59 -18.95 5.36
N GLU A 429 16.75 -19.59 6.16
CA GLU A 429 17.11 -20.04 7.51
C GLU A 429 18.26 -21.05 7.48
N ASN A 430 18.25 -22.00 6.55
CA ASN A 430 19.35 -22.95 6.35
C ASN A 430 20.64 -22.26 5.90
N TYR A 431 20.54 -21.08 5.27
CA TYR A 431 21.68 -20.22 4.93
C TYR A 431 22.08 -19.26 6.07
N GLY A 432 21.38 -19.27 7.21
CA GLY A 432 21.71 -18.47 8.38
C GLY A 432 21.24 -17.02 8.32
N TRP A 433 20.18 -16.72 7.58
CA TRP A 433 19.60 -15.37 7.49
C TRP A 433 18.82 -14.96 8.75
N GLY A 434 18.32 -15.92 9.53
CA GLY A 434 17.69 -15.67 10.82
C GLY A 434 18.55 -14.73 11.67
N SER A 435 17.94 -13.67 12.20
CA SER A 435 18.66 -12.54 12.80
C SER A 435 18.02 -12.11 14.11
N ILE A 436 18.83 -11.75 15.09
CA ILE A 436 18.37 -11.19 16.37
C ILE A 436 18.89 -9.76 16.50
N TYR A 437 17.97 -8.84 16.74
CA TYR A 437 18.25 -7.43 17.02
C TYR A 437 18.16 -7.23 18.53
N GLU A 438 19.24 -6.74 19.12
CA GLU A 438 19.35 -6.53 20.57
C GLU A 438 19.54 -5.04 20.87
N PHE A 439 18.89 -4.55 21.92
CA PHE A 439 19.01 -3.17 22.39
C PHE A 439 20.48 -2.77 22.59
N LYS A 440 20.79 -1.54 22.20
CA LYS A 440 22.13 -0.97 22.31
C LYS A 440 22.17 0.05 23.44
N GLU A 441 23.36 0.25 23.98
CA GLU A 441 23.59 1.36 24.91
C GLU A 441 23.69 2.67 24.14
N LYS A 442 22.99 3.70 24.62
CA LYS A 442 22.94 5.02 23.99
C LYS A 442 23.35 6.12 24.93
N GLU A 443 24.27 6.97 24.47
CA GLU A 443 24.67 8.17 25.21
C GLU A 443 23.46 9.08 25.43
N ASN A 444 22.65 9.31 24.41
CA ASN A 444 21.47 10.19 24.48
C ASN A 444 20.20 9.50 24.97
N SER A 445 20.29 8.30 25.57
CA SER A 445 19.10 7.62 26.12
C SER A 445 18.39 8.49 27.17
N LEU A 446 17.06 8.57 27.07
CA LEU A 446 16.19 9.24 28.04
C LEU A 446 15.87 8.40 29.27
N ASN A 447 16.14 7.09 29.24
CA ASN A 447 15.85 6.12 30.30
C ASN A 447 14.38 6.15 30.76
N LEU A 448 13.45 6.17 29.82
CA LEU A 448 12.02 6.24 30.10
C LEU A 448 11.47 4.85 30.46
N GLN A 449 10.41 4.85 31.26
CA GLN A 449 9.64 3.65 31.65
C GLN A 449 8.25 3.63 31.02
N LYS A 450 7.87 4.72 30.35
CA LYS A 450 6.58 4.90 29.71
C LYS A 450 6.74 5.70 28.41
N LEU A 451 6.01 5.30 27.38
CA LEU A 451 5.99 5.93 26.08
C LEU A 451 4.54 6.13 25.65
N TYR A 452 4.22 7.32 25.17
CA TYR A 452 2.96 7.61 24.51
C TYR A 452 3.21 7.66 23.02
N VAL A 453 2.47 6.89 22.23
CA VAL A 453 2.63 6.85 20.78
C VAL A 453 1.34 7.28 20.11
N ILE A 454 1.42 8.29 19.25
CA ILE A 454 0.29 8.68 18.41
C ILE A 454 0.36 7.91 17.10
N THR A 455 -0.68 7.16 16.77
CA THR A 455 -0.73 6.28 15.59
C THR A 455 -1.98 6.50 14.77
N THR A 456 -1.92 6.06 13.51
CA THR A 456 -3.11 5.81 12.69
C THR A 456 -2.87 4.60 11.79
N LYS A 457 -3.78 4.32 10.85
CA LYS A 457 -3.57 3.33 9.78
C LYS A 457 -2.36 3.63 8.87
N GLY A 458 -1.78 4.82 8.95
CA GLY A 458 -0.51 5.14 8.29
C GLY A 458 0.73 4.68 9.05
N SER A 459 0.59 4.32 10.33
CA SER A 459 1.69 3.81 11.15
C SER A 459 1.93 2.34 10.81
N ALA A 460 3.02 2.01 10.13
CA ALA A 460 3.24 0.67 9.62
C ALA A 460 4.68 0.15 9.84
N SER A 461 4.85 -1.17 9.77
CA SER A 461 6.15 -1.82 9.64
C SER A 461 7.11 -1.43 10.77
N ALA A 462 8.26 -0.79 10.48
CA ALA A 462 9.23 -0.38 11.50
C ALA A 462 8.64 0.44 12.66
N SER A 463 7.54 1.19 12.43
CA SER A 463 6.74 1.84 13.48
C SER A 463 6.11 0.83 14.44
N GLU A 464 5.55 -0.25 13.90
CA GLU A 464 4.90 -1.32 14.67
C GLU A 464 5.94 -2.20 15.37
N TYR A 465 7.09 -2.47 14.72
CA TYR A 465 8.22 -3.13 15.38
C TYR A 465 8.79 -2.32 16.54
N LEU A 466 8.82 -0.99 16.44
CA LEU A 466 9.25 -0.12 17.53
C LEU A 466 8.34 -0.30 18.75
N ILE A 467 7.02 -0.21 18.54
CA ILE A 467 6.02 -0.36 19.59
C ILE A 467 6.11 -1.78 20.18
N ASN A 468 5.98 -2.82 19.35
CA ASN A 468 5.98 -4.22 19.78
C ASN A 468 7.28 -4.65 20.47
N GLY A 469 8.43 -4.13 20.03
CA GLY A 469 9.73 -4.44 20.62
C GLY A 469 9.98 -3.75 21.96
N LEU A 470 9.31 -2.63 22.23
CA LEU A 470 9.42 -1.88 23.50
C LEU A 470 8.43 -2.40 24.57
N GLU A 471 7.25 -2.87 24.17
CA GLU A 471 6.19 -3.33 25.08
C GLU A 471 6.64 -4.29 26.19
N PRO A 472 7.52 -5.29 25.96
CA PRO A 472 7.97 -6.18 27.03
C PRO A 472 8.80 -5.49 28.13
N PHE A 473 9.27 -4.26 27.88
CA PHE A 473 10.25 -3.57 28.72
C PHE A 473 9.74 -2.25 29.30
N MET A 474 8.60 -1.73 28.83
CA MET A 474 8.03 -0.46 29.28
C MET A 474 6.53 -0.36 28.99
N ASP A 475 5.83 0.54 29.68
CA ASP A 475 4.43 0.85 29.36
C ASP A 475 4.38 1.63 28.04
N VAL A 476 3.80 1.06 26.98
CA VAL A 476 3.52 1.77 25.73
C VAL A 476 2.03 2.06 25.64
N ILE A 477 1.65 3.32 25.45
CA ILE A 477 0.26 3.78 25.41
C ILE A 477 -0.01 4.34 24.01
N ILE A 478 -0.91 3.70 23.27
CA ILE A 478 -1.26 4.04 21.89
C ILE A 478 -2.50 4.95 21.87
N VAL A 479 -2.37 6.11 21.23
CA VAL A 479 -3.42 7.14 21.10
C VAL A 479 -3.66 7.44 19.63
N GLY A 480 -4.93 7.62 19.23
CA GLY A 480 -5.29 7.92 17.84
C GLY A 480 -6.09 6.79 17.20
N ASP A 481 -5.53 6.08 16.23
CA ASP A 481 -6.17 4.92 15.59
C ASP A 481 -5.27 3.68 15.62
N ASP A 482 -5.82 2.52 15.27
CA ASP A 482 -5.02 1.28 15.17
C ASP A 482 -3.97 1.46 14.07
N THR A 483 -2.82 0.79 14.23
CA THR A 483 -1.77 0.82 13.22
C THR A 483 -2.19 0.05 11.95
N HIS A 484 -1.35 0.10 10.93
CA HIS A 484 -1.62 -0.49 9.61
C HIS A 484 -1.80 -2.02 9.67
N GLY A 485 -0.94 -2.74 10.39
CA GLY A 485 -0.92 -4.20 10.43
C GLY A 485 0.08 -4.81 9.45
N LYS A 486 1.35 -4.41 9.47
CA LYS A 486 2.40 -5.08 8.69
C LYS A 486 3.43 -5.78 9.59
N PRO A 487 3.19 -7.05 9.98
CA PRO A 487 4.09 -7.83 10.85
C PRO A 487 5.25 -8.50 10.08
N VAL A 488 5.47 -8.06 8.84
CA VAL A 488 6.46 -8.61 7.92
C VAL A 488 7.36 -7.51 7.37
N GLY A 489 8.55 -7.88 6.93
CA GLY A 489 9.52 -6.93 6.41
C GLY A 489 10.20 -7.40 5.12
N MET A 490 10.93 -6.46 4.55
CA MET A 490 11.54 -6.56 3.23
C MET A 490 13.04 -6.41 3.36
N ASN A 491 13.80 -7.10 2.52
CA ASN A 491 15.18 -6.72 2.24
C ASN A 491 15.23 -6.12 0.84
N VAL A 492 15.93 -5.01 0.69
CA VAL A 492 16.11 -4.37 -0.61
C VAL A 492 17.19 -5.13 -1.39
N MET A 493 16.86 -5.57 -2.60
CA MET A 493 17.79 -6.28 -3.47
C MET A 493 17.82 -5.66 -4.86
N GLY A 494 19.00 -5.53 -5.42
CA GLY A 494 19.20 -5.06 -6.77
C GLY A 494 18.79 -6.13 -7.78
N LEU A 495 18.10 -5.70 -8.83
CA LEU A 495 17.76 -6.49 -9.99
C LEU A 495 18.44 -5.91 -11.23
N LYS A 496 18.83 -6.81 -12.12
CA LYS A 496 19.14 -6.52 -13.51
C LYS A 496 18.63 -7.66 -14.37
N ASP A 497 17.81 -7.35 -15.37
CA ASP A 497 17.21 -8.34 -16.27
C ASP A 497 16.43 -9.40 -15.47
N GLY A 498 15.73 -8.96 -14.41
CA GLY A 498 14.96 -9.82 -13.50
C GLY A 498 15.79 -10.74 -12.61
N LYS A 499 17.13 -10.65 -12.65
CA LYS A 499 18.05 -11.43 -11.81
C LYS A 499 18.61 -10.58 -10.69
N TYR A 500 18.93 -11.22 -9.57
CA TYR A 500 19.70 -10.59 -8.50
C TYR A 500 21.03 -10.04 -9.02
N ASN A 501 21.23 -8.73 -8.82
CA ASN A 501 22.47 -8.03 -9.15
C ASN A 501 22.59 -6.74 -8.32
N ASN A 502 23.36 -6.80 -7.23
CA ASN A 502 23.65 -5.61 -6.40
C ASN A 502 24.83 -4.77 -6.91
N GLU A 503 25.66 -5.29 -7.82
CA GLU A 503 26.85 -4.56 -8.29
C GLU A 503 26.50 -3.45 -9.27
N ASN A 504 25.49 -3.69 -10.13
CA ASN A 504 25.02 -2.74 -11.12
C ASN A 504 23.51 -2.98 -11.41
N PRO A 505 22.62 -2.68 -10.44
CA PRO A 505 21.19 -2.84 -10.61
C PRO A 505 20.60 -1.80 -11.57
N GLU A 506 19.58 -2.20 -12.31
CA GLU A 506 18.68 -1.29 -13.02
C GLU A 506 17.46 -0.92 -12.15
N ASN A 507 17.02 -1.88 -11.34
CA ASN A 507 15.86 -1.81 -10.47
C ASN A 507 16.23 -2.33 -9.08
N MET A 508 15.44 -1.97 -8.08
CA MET A 508 15.46 -2.58 -6.74
C MET A 508 14.14 -3.30 -6.52
N ILE A 509 14.20 -4.54 -6.05
CA ILE A 509 13.04 -5.30 -5.57
C ILE A 509 13.04 -5.31 -4.06
N LEU A 510 11.85 -5.14 -3.48
CA LEU A 510 11.61 -5.17 -2.04
C LEU A 510 10.56 -6.25 -1.73
N PRO A 511 10.92 -7.55 -1.81
CA PRO A 511 9.97 -8.62 -1.53
C PRO A 511 9.78 -8.78 -0.02
N ILE A 512 8.62 -9.25 0.43
CA ILE A 512 8.46 -9.72 1.80
C ILE A 512 9.35 -10.95 2.01
N MET A 513 10.31 -10.86 2.93
CA MET A 513 11.33 -11.89 3.13
C MET A 513 11.34 -12.47 4.53
N PHE A 514 10.89 -11.69 5.51
CA PHE A 514 10.90 -12.11 6.90
C PHE A 514 9.65 -11.64 7.65
N LYS A 515 9.39 -12.32 8.75
CA LYS A 515 8.53 -11.86 9.84
C LYS A 515 9.39 -11.65 11.08
N GLY A 516 8.88 -10.95 12.08
CA GLY A 516 9.60 -10.84 13.34
C GLY A 516 8.71 -10.75 14.56
N VAL A 517 9.28 -11.12 15.69
CA VAL A 517 8.62 -11.18 17.00
C VAL A 517 9.48 -10.48 18.05
N ASN A 518 8.87 -9.99 19.13
CA ASN A 518 9.56 -9.36 20.26
C ASN A 518 10.28 -10.40 21.16
N SER A 519 10.81 -9.96 22.30
CA SER A 519 11.52 -10.82 23.27
C SER A 519 10.67 -11.93 23.89
N LEU A 520 9.34 -11.81 23.85
CA LEU A 520 8.40 -12.82 24.33
C LEU A 520 8.02 -13.83 23.23
N GLY A 521 8.53 -13.65 22.01
CA GLY A 521 8.10 -14.40 20.84
C GLY A 521 6.76 -13.92 20.28
N GLU A 522 6.34 -12.70 20.64
CA GLU A 522 5.03 -12.13 20.31
C GLU A 522 5.14 -11.00 19.26
N PHE A 523 4.07 -10.87 18.49
CA PHE A 523 3.68 -9.66 17.80
C PHE A 523 2.16 -9.65 18.01
N ASP A 524 1.68 -8.77 18.89
CA ASP A 524 0.37 -8.82 19.58
C ASP A 524 -0.74 -9.59 18.82
N GLU A 525 -1.23 -10.69 19.40
CA GLU A 525 -2.27 -11.61 18.91
C GLU A 525 -2.28 -12.11 17.44
N TYR A 526 -1.21 -11.94 16.64
CA TYR A 526 -1.02 -12.69 15.39
C TYR A 526 -0.57 -14.13 15.67
N LYS A 527 -1.46 -14.91 16.29
CA LYS A 527 -1.39 -16.37 16.18
C LYS A 527 -1.51 -16.68 14.69
N PHE A 528 -0.40 -16.99 14.04
CA PHE A 528 -0.40 -17.75 12.79
C PHE A 528 -1.41 -18.88 12.97
N ILE A 529 -2.50 -18.79 12.21
CA ILE A 529 -3.79 -19.42 12.43
C ILE A 529 -3.64 -20.86 12.93
N THR A 530 -4.16 -21.15 14.12
CA THR A 530 -4.59 -22.50 14.48
C THR A 530 -6.05 -22.66 14.03
N GLU A 531 -6.24 -23.34 12.90
CA GLU A 531 -7.43 -23.97 12.29
C GLU A 531 -8.86 -23.39 12.44
N ASN A 532 -9.21 -22.42 13.31
CA ASN A 532 -10.62 -22.06 13.53
C ASN A 532 -10.96 -20.61 13.98
N GLU A 533 -10.06 -19.62 13.95
CA GLU A 533 -10.46 -18.22 14.20
C GLU A 533 -9.70 -17.25 13.26
N GLU A 534 -10.44 -16.56 12.39
CA GLU A 534 -9.93 -15.53 11.47
C GLU A 534 -9.64 -14.24 12.25
N LYS A 535 -8.36 -13.88 12.41
CA LYS A 535 -7.96 -12.51 12.70
C LYS A 535 -6.91 -12.07 11.69
N ILE A 536 -7.27 -11.02 10.96
CA ILE A 536 -6.57 -10.39 9.84
C ILE A 536 -5.49 -9.45 10.41
N PHE A 537 -4.49 -9.12 9.60
CA PHE A 537 -3.47 -8.10 9.82
C PHE A 537 -4.06 -6.70 10.13
N ASP A 538 -4.67 -6.53 11.31
CA ASP A 538 -5.47 -5.37 11.73
C ASP A 538 -4.68 -4.24 12.46
N GLY A 539 -3.38 -4.43 12.65
CA GLY A 539 -2.50 -3.54 13.42
C GLY A 539 -2.56 -3.70 14.93
N LEU A 540 -1.68 -2.97 15.62
CA LEU A 540 -1.67 -2.75 17.06
C LEU A 540 -2.83 -1.84 17.44
N ARG A 541 -3.52 -2.18 18.52
CA ARG A 541 -4.76 -1.52 18.92
C ARG A 541 -4.48 -0.24 19.71
N ALA A 542 -5.21 0.82 19.39
CA ALA A 542 -5.16 2.04 20.18
C ALA A 542 -5.82 1.85 21.56
N ASP A 543 -5.10 2.19 22.64
CA ASP A 543 -5.64 2.27 24.00
C ASP A 543 -6.70 3.37 24.13
N TYR A 544 -6.54 4.44 23.36
CA TYR A 544 -7.50 5.53 23.30
C TYR A 544 -7.68 6.04 21.87
N LYS A 545 -8.84 5.70 21.30
CA LYS A 545 -9.24 6.20 19.98
C LYS A 545 -9.43 7.72 20.00
N GLU A 546 -8.77 8.45 19.13
CA GLU A 546 -8.96 9.90 18.94
C GLU A 546 -8.78 10.28 17.48
N ILE A 547 -9.46 11.33 17.04
CA ILE A 547 -9.37 11.77 15.65
C ILE A 547 -8.03 12.45 15.37
N ASP A 548 -7.49 12.23 14.18
CA ASP A 548 -6.43 13.08 13.63
C ASP A 548 -7.03 14.46 13.30
N ASP A 549 -6.83 15.41 14.20
CA ASP A 549 -7.41 16.75 14.08
C ASP A 549 -6.63 17.57 13.04
N ILE A 550 -7.06 17.47 11.79
CA ILE A 550 -6.41 18.11 10.65
C ILE A 550 -6.46 19.65 10.69
N TYR A 551 -7.33 20.23 11.53
CA TYR A 551 -7.51 21.68 11.64
C TYR A 551 -6.56 22.33 12.65
N ASN A 552 -5.92 21.52 13.49
CA ASN A 552 -4.88 21.96 14.41
C ASN A 552 -3.51 21.48 13.92
N GLU A 553 -2.52 22.36 14.03
CA GLU A 553 -1.14 22.02 13.67
C GLU A 553 -0.57 20.95 14.61
N LEU A 554 0.28 20.08 14.06
CA LEU A 554 1.00 19.10 14.87
C LEU A 554 1.87 19.81 15.91
N GLY A 555 1.87 19.30 17.14
CA GLY A 555 2.53 19.95 18.26
C GLY A 555 1.77 21.16 18.84
N SER A 556 0.51 21.38 18.48
CA SER A 556 -0.40 22.27 19.22
C SER A 556 -1.00 21.52 20.42
N GLU A 557 -1.07 22.16 21.60
CA GLU A 557 -1.75 21.60 22.78
C GLU A 557 -3.27 21.42 22.56
N ASP A 558 -3.82 22.03 21.50
CA ASP A 558 -5.21 21.88 21.11
C ASP A 558 -5.45 20.77 20.07
N GLU A 559 -4.40 20.21 19.47
CA GLU A 559 -4.51 19.05 18.57
C GLU A 559 -4.98 17.83 19.36
N ALA A 560 -6.00 17.13 18.86
CA ALA A 560 -6.79 16.18 19.65
C ALA A 560 -5.95 15.03 20.24
N CYS A 561 -5.08 14.40 19.44
CA CYS A 561 -4.27 13.28 19.91
C CYS A 561 -3.20 13.75 20.92
N LEU A 562 -2.47 14.82 20.62
CA LEU A 562 -1.48 15.37 21.55
C LEU A 562 -2.12 15.82 22.87
N LYS A 563 -3.27 16.50 22.79
CA LYS A 563 -4.05 16.90 23.96
C LYS A 563 -4.46 15.71 24.83
N ALA A 564 -4.88 14.60 24.21
CA ALA A 564 -5.22 13.38 24.92
C ALA A 564 -4.00 12.79 25.65
N CYS A 565 -2.84 12.74 24.99
CA CYS A 565 -1.58 12.32 25.62
C CYS A 565 -1.21 13.22 26.81
N LEU A 566 -1.22 14.54 26.64
CA LEU A 566 -0.87 15.49 27.71
C LEU A 566 -1.84 15.38 28.90
N CYS A 567 -3.14 15.20 28.65
CA CYS A 567 -4.14 14.98 29.69
C CYS A 567 -3.89 13.67 30.46
N LYS A 568 -3.57 12.58 29.75
CA LYS A 568 -3.22 11.29 30.38
C LYS A 568 -1.92 11.38 31.18
N ILE A 569 -0.94 12.16 30.71
CA ILE A 569 0.31 12.41 31.45
C ILE A 569 0.04 13.18 32.74
N GLU A 570 -0.85 14.18 32.71
CA GLU A 570 -1.18 15.02 33.87
C GLU A 570 -2.02 14.29 34.92
N ASN A 571 -3.08 13.62 34.47
CA ASN A 571 -4.17 13.15 35.32
C ASN A 571 -4.21 11.63 35.51
N ASP A 572 -3.36 10.89 34.78
CA ASP A 572 -3.45 9.44 34.62
C ASP A 572 -4.81 8.96 34.07
N GLU A 573 -5.57 9.87 33.45
CA GLU A 573 -6.85 9.60 32.79
C GLU A 573 -6.92 10.33 31.45
N PHE A 574 -7.53 9.69 30.44
CA PHE A 574 -7.81 10.35 29.17
C PHE A 574 -8.97 11.36 29.30
N PRO A 575 -9.07 12.35 28.41
CA PRO A 575 -10.21 13.26 28.38
C PRO A 575 -11.54 12.51 28.24
N GLN A 576 -12.59 12.96 28.93
CA GLN A 576 -13.92 12.41 28.70
C GLN A 576 -14.42 12.79 27.30
N LYS A 577 -14.71 11.79 26.47
CA LYS A 577 -15.28 12.00 25.14
C LYS A 577 -16.66 12.65 25.26
N SER A 578 -16.84 13.83 24.68
CA SER A 578 -18.17 14.43 24.57
C SER A 578 -19.05 13.56 23.66
N GLN A 579 -20.30 13.29 24.04
CA GLN A 579 -21.28 12.50 23.25
C GLN A 579 -21.58 13.05 21.84
N LYS A 580 -20.98 14.17 21.42
CA LYS A 580 -21.29 14.90 20.18
C LYS A 580 -20.26 14.77 19.06
N ARG A 581 -19.12 14.09 19.25
CA ARG A 581 -18.21 13.80 18.12
C ARG A 581 -18.75 12.56 17.39
N SER A 582 -19.52 12.75 16.32
CA SER A 582 -19.61 11.74 15.28
C SER A 582 -18.17 11.43 14.85
N LEU A 583 -17.80 10.16 14.82
CA LEU A 583 -16.48 9.73 14.32
C LEU A 583 -16.40 10.20 12.86
N LEU A 584 -15.56 11.21 12.59
CA LEU A 584 -15.24 11.65 11.24
C LEU A 584 -14.59 10.45 10.54
N ARG A 585 -14.98 10.17 9.29
CA ARG A 585 -14.39 9.07 8.53
C ARG A 585 -13.11 9.60 7.89
N ILE A 586 -11.97 9.28 8.50
CA ILE A 586 -10.65 9.58 7.95
C ILE A 586 -10.20 8.35 7.19
N GLU A 587 -10.00 8.50 5.89
CA GLU A 587 -9.48 7.45 5.05
C GLU A 587 -8.11 7.85 4.54
N GLN A 588 -7.13 7.04 4.88
CA GLN A 588 -5.82 7.15 4.27
C GLN A 588 -5.90 6.62 2.86
N PHE A 589 -5.29 7.36 1.94
CA PHE A 589 -5.16 6.92 0.58
C PHE A 589 -3.98 5.96 0.47
N GLU A 590 -4.25 4.70 0.15
CA GLU A 590 -3.25 3.63 0.04
C GLU A 590 -2.96 3.26 -1.42
N ASN A 591 -2.66 4.23 -2.29
CA ASN A 591 -2.14 3.91 -3.62
C ASN A 591 -0.59 3.99 -3.61
N ARG A 592 0.07 2.88 -3.95
CA ARG A 592 1.54 2.80 -3.94
C ARG A 592 2.21 3.45 -5.15
N ARG A 593 1.55 3.52 -6.32
CA ARG A 593 2.06 4.29 -7.48
C ARG A 593 2.06 5.80 -7.24
N PHE A 594 1.28 6.26 -6.27
CA PHE A 594 1.26 7.66 -5.84
C PHE A 594 2.48 8.06 -5.00
N ARG A 595 3.15 7.11 -4.31
CA ARG A 595 4.38 7.37 -3.53
C ARG A 595 5.54 7.85 -4.42
N SER A 596 5.63 7.36 -5.66
CA SER A 596 6.61 7.83 -6.65
C SER A 596 6.20 9.13 -7.35
N LEU A 597 4.91 9.48 -7.39
CA LEU A 597 4.40 10.64 -8.13
C LEU A 597 4.38 11.95 -7.32
N ILE A 598 4.29 11.90 -5.98
CA ILE A 598 4.36 13.10 -5.13
C ILE A 598 5.24 12.97 -3.89
N GLY A 599 5.97 11.86 -3.71
CA GLY A 599 6.89 11.63 -2.58
C GLY A 599 6.28 11.82 -1.18
N ALA A 600 4.99 11.54 -1.07
CA ALA A 600 4.31 11.43 0.21
C ALA A 600 4.23 9.95 0.58
N TYR A 601 5.08 9.53 1.52
CA TYR A 601 4.91 8.30 2.27
C TYR A 601 3.87 8.52 3.37
#